data_AF-H9FJQ2-F1
#
_entry.id   AF-H9FJQ2-F1
#
_cell.length_a   1.000
_cell.length_b   1.000
_cell.length_c   1.000
_cell.angle_alpha   90.00
_cell.angle_beta   90.00
_cell.angle_gamma   90.00
#
_symmetry.space_group_name_H-M   'P 1'
#
loop_
_entity.id
_entity.type
_entity.pdbx_description
1 polymer ?
#
loop_
_entity_poly.entity_id
_entity_poly.type
_entity_poly.pdbx_seq_one_letter_code
_entity_poly.pdbx_strand_id
1 'polypeptide(L)'
;DMTAGGQINSDQRRNLGSVAKVLQHAASNKLFEGENEHLSSMNNYLSETYQEFRKYFKEACNVPEPEEKFNMDKYTDLVTVSKPVIYISIEEIISTHSLLLEHQ
;
A
#
# COMPACT_ATOMS: atom_id res chain seq x y z
N ASP A 1 -7.01 29.55 -1.12
CA ASP A 1 -7.10 28.95 -2.47
C ASP A 1 -6.14 27.80 -2.64
N MET A 2 -6.67 26.58 -2.77
CA MET A 2 -5.94 25.42 -3.26
C MET A 2 -6.38 25.20 -4.70
N THR A 3 -5.53 25.54 -5.67
CA THR A 3 -5.76 25.21 -7.08
C THR A 3 -5.43 23.73 -7.29
N ALA A 4 -6.39 22.95 -7.82
CA ALA A 4 -6.17 21.56 -8.18
C ALA A 4 -5.06 21.48 -9.26
N GLY A 5 -4.01 20.70 -9.00
CA GLY A 5 -2.87 20.52 -9.91
C GLY A 5 -1.64 21.41 -9.62
N GLY A 6 -1.68 22.31 -8.64
CA GLY A 6 -0.51 23.06 -8.19
C GLY A 6 0.43 22.23 -7.32
N GLN A 7 1.75 22.43 -7.43
CA GLN A 7 2.71 21.82 -6.50
C GLN A 7 2.42 22.27 -5.06
N ILE A 8 2.44 21.33 -4.12
CA ILE A 8 2.28 21.64 -2.69
C ILE A 8 3.42 22.56 -2.22
N ASN A 9 3.06 23.62 -1.50
CA ASN A 9 4.04 24.54 -0.94
C ASN A 9 4.77 23.88 0.25
N SER A 10 5.82 24.54 0.74
CA SER A 10 6.68 24.02 1.81
C SER A 10 5.91 23.73 3.11
N ASP A 11 4.97 24.60 3.48
CA ASP A 11 4.22 24.44 4.73
C ASP A 11 3.21 23.30 4.64
N GLN A 12 2.50 23.17 3.51
CA GLN A 12 1.61 22.04 3.25
C GLN A 12 2.36 20.71 3.28
N ARG A 13 3.54 20.66 2.65
CA ARG A 13 4.40 19.47 2.68
C ARG A 13 4.86 19.12 4.10
N ARG A 14 5.28 20.12 4.88
CA ARG A 14 5.66 19.93 6.28
C ARG A 14 4.49 19.37 7.09
N ASN A 15 3.29 19.91 6.92
CA ASN A 15 2.10 19.46 7.64
C ASN A 15 1.75 18.00 7.29
N LEU A 16 1.78 17.63 6.01
CA LEU A 16 1.59 16.24 5.59
C LEU A 16 2.66 15.30 6.17
N GLY A 17 3.91 15.74 6.21
CA GLY A 17 5.00 15.00 6.85
C GLY A 17 4.76 14.75 8.34
N SER A 18 4.28 15.76 9.07
CA SER A 18 3.92 15.62 10.48
C SER A 18 2.76 14.63 10.69
N VAL A 19 1.72 14.70 9.85
CA VAL A 19 0.60 13.76 9.90
C VAL A 19 1.07 12.34 9.59
N ALA A 20 1.87 12.16 8.54
CA ALA A 20 2.44 10.86 8.17
C ALA A 20 3.28 10.26 9.30
N LYS A 21 4.06 11.09 10.01
CA LYS A 21 4.84 10.66 11.17
C LYS A 21 3.96 10.12 12.29
N VAL A 22 2.87 10.82 12.63
CA VAL A 22 1.91 10.36 13.65
C VAL A 22 1.26 9.04 13.22
N LEU A 23 0.81 8.94 11.97
CA LEU A 23 0.21 7.71 11.43
C LEU A 23 1.20 6.53 11.46
N GLN A 24 2.46 6.76 11.10
CA GLN A 24 3.51 5.74 11.13
C GLN A 24 3.76 5.24 12.57
N HIS A 25 3.85 6.15 13.54
CA HIS A 25 4.01 5.81 14.95
C HIS A 25 2.80 5.03 15.49
N ALA A 26 1.58 5.47 15.17
CA ALA A 26 0.34 4.79 15.56
C ALA A 26 0.24 3.38 14.95
N ALA A 27 0.53 3.22 13.66
CA ALA A 27 0.47 1.93 12.99
C ALA A 27 1.50 0.91 13.52
N SER A 28 2.63 1.39 14.06
CA SER A 28 3.74 0.56 14.57
C SER A 28 3.79 0.43 16.10
N ASN A 29 2.82 1.02 16.82
CA ASN A 29 2.83 1.14 18.30
C ASN A 29 4.12 1.74 18.87
N LYS A 30 4.67 2.73 18.18
CA LYS A 30 5.89 3.41 18.59
C LYS A 30 5.56 4.72 19.27
N LEU A 31 5.89 4.84 20.56
CA LEU A 31 5.70 6.07 21.30
C LEU A 31 6.73 7.14 20.88
N PHE A 32 6.40 8.39 21.10
CA PHE A 32 7.36 9.48 21.01
C PHE A 32 8.21 9.52 22.28
N GLU A 33 9.52 9.42 22.09
CA GLU A 33 10.57 9.42 23.12
C GLU A 33 11.87 10.00 22.54
N GLY A 34 12.87 10.27 23.39
CA GLY A 34 14.18 10.80 22.99
C GLY A 34 14.07 12.16 22.28
N GLU A 35 14.58 12.24 21.05
CA GLU A 35 14.52 13.47 20.23
C GLU A 35 13.08 13.97 19.97
N ASN A 36 12.08 13.10 20.13
CA ASN A 36 10.67 13.43 19.93
C ASN A 36 9.88 13.55 21.23
N GLU A 37 10.54 13.61 22.39
CA GLU A 37 9.88 13.65 23.70
C GLU A 37 8.92 14.85 23.86
N HIS A 38 9.17 15.96 23.16
CA HIS A 38 8.27 17.11 23.10
C HIS A 38 6.87 16.79 22.51
N LEU A 39 6.70 15.64 21.86
CA LEU A 39 5.43 15.13 21.33
C LEU A 39 4.80 14.03 22.21
N SER A 40 5.39 13.73 23.37
CA SER A 40 4.93 12.67 24.28
C SER A 40 3.47 12.82 24.75
N SER A 41 2.92 14.04 24.72
CA SER A 41 1.50 14.30 25.02
C SER A 41 0.54 13.56 24.07
N MET A 42 1.01 13.13 22.89
CA MET A 42 0.23 12.34 21.93
C MET A 42 0.30 10.82 22.18
N ASN A 43 1.13 10.34 23.11
CA ASN A 43 1.37 8.90 23.28
C ASN A 43 0.11 8.09 23.65
N ASN A 44 -0.82 8.70 24.40
CA ASN A 44 -2.11 8.08 24.71
C ASN A 44 -2.93 7.88 23.43
N TYR A 45 -3.04 8.94 22.61
CA TYR A 45 -3.70 8.88 21.30
C TYR A 45 -3.06 7.81 20.40
N LEU A 46 -1.73 7.77 20.30
CA LEU A 46 -1.03 6.74 19.51
C LEU A 46 -1.38 5.32 19.94
N SER A 47 -1.45 5.08 21.26
CA SER A 47 -1.75 3.75 21.82
C SER A 47 -3.20 3.33 21.52
N GLU A 48 -4.15 4.27 21.58
CA GLU A 48 -5.55 4.04 21.23
C GLU A 48 -5.71 3.77 19.73
N THR A 49 -5.15 4.65 18.89
CA THR A 49 -5.20 4.51 17.43
C THR A 49 -4.49 3.24 16.96
N TYR A 50 -3.46 2.76 17.67
CA TYR A 50 -2.84 1.48 17.36
C TYR A 50 -3.82 0.30 17.46
N GLN A 51 -4.73 0.32 18.44
CA GLN A 51 -5.75 -0.73 18.56
C GLN A 51 -6.72 -0.69 17.37
N GLU A 52 -7.06 0.51 16.89
CA GLU A 52 -7.85 0.68 15.68
C GLU A 52 -7.10 0.17 14.44
N PHE A 53 -5.81 0.50 14.29
CA PHE A 53 -4.97 -0.01 13.20
C PHE A 53 -4.86 -1.54 13.23
N ARG A 54 -4.69 -2.16 14.40
CA ARG A 54 -4.67 -3.64 14.52
C ARG A 54 -5.96 -4.25 14.01
N LYS A 55 -7.12 -3.70 14.42
CA LYS A 55 -8.42 -4.16 13.94
C LYS A 55 -8.51 -3.96 12.42
N TYR A 56 -8.18 -2.78 11.94
CA TYR A 56 -8.21 -2.45 10.51
C TYR A 56 -7.35 -3.40 9.67
N PHE A 57 -6.10 -3.65 10.06
CA PHE A 57 -5.22 -4.56 9.32
C PHE A 57 -5.72 -6.00 9.35
N LYS A 58 -6.31 -6.45 10.48
CA LYS A 58 -6.93 -7.76 10.55
C LYS A 58 -8.10 -7.89 9.55
N GLU A 59 -8.98 -6.89 9.51
CA GLU A 59 -10.10 -6.88 8.57
C GLU A 59 -9.63 -6.76 7.12
N ALA A 60 -8.58 -5.97 6.86
CA ALA A 60 -8.01 -5.82 5.52
C ALA A 60 -7.41 -7.13 4.97
N CYS A 61 -6.92 -8.01 5.84
CA CYS A 61 -6.46 -9.35 5.47
C CYS A 61 -7.59 -10.37 5.33
N ASN A 62 -8.79 -10.07 5.81
CA ASN A 62 -9.94 -10.96 5.76
C ASN A 62 -10.67 -10.81 4.41
N VAL A 63 -10.05 -11.32 3.35
CA VAL A 63 -10.57 -11.25 1.97
C VAL A 63 -10.97 -12.65 1.47
N PRO A 64 -11.94 -12.74 0.53
CA PRO A 64 -12.29 -14.01 -0.10
C PRO A 64 -11.10 -14.60 -0.86
N GLU A 65 -11.08 -15.93 -0.98
CA GLU A 65 -10.13 -16.62 -1.84
C GLU A 65 -10.29 -16.17 -3.31
N PRO A 66 -9.22 -16.15 -4.12
CA PRO A 66 -9.28 -15.70 -5.51
C PRO A 66 -10.35 -16.44 -6.34
N GLU A 67 -10.51 -17.74 -6.16
CA GLU A 67 -11.49 -18.57 -6.88
C GLU A 67 -12.91 -18.08 -6.62
N GLU A 68 -13.24 -17.79 -5.36
CA GLU A 68 -14.53 -17.21 -4.96
C GLU A 68 -14.67 -15.78 -5.52
N LYS A 69 -13.63 -14.96 -5.37
CA LYS A 69 -13.64 -13.55 -5.78
C LYS A 69 -13.87 -13.37 -7.28
N PHE A 70 -13.22 -14.20 -8.08
CA PHE A 70 -13.24 -14.12 -9.54
C PHE A 70 -14.20 -15.13 -10.18
N ASN A 71 -14.90 -15.95 -9.38
CA ASN A 71 -15.74 -17.06 -9.83
C ASN A 71 -15.00 -17.98 -10.80
N MET A 72 -13.74 -18.29 -10.48
CA MET A 72 -12.88 -19.14 -11.29
C MET A 72 -12.77 -20.52 -10.69
N ASP A 73 -12.83 -21.52 -11.54
CA ASP A 73 -12.54 -22.92 -11.25
C ASP A 73 -11.47 -23.46 -12.21
N LYS A 74 -11.06 -24.71 -11.99
CA LYS A 74 -10.05 -25.40 -12.81
C LYS A 74 -10.43 -25.58 -14.29
N TYR A 75 -11.67 -25.31 -14.68
CA TYR A 75 -12.15 -25.41 -16.06
C TYR A 75 -12.38 -24.05 -16.70
N THR A 76 -12.24 -22.96 -15.95
CA THR A 76 -12.51 -21.60 -16.42
C THR A 76 -11.67 -21.25 -17.65
N ASP A 77 -10.40 -21.65 -17.66
CA ASP A 77 -9.53 -21.48 -18.84
C ASP A 77 -9.97 -22.32 -20.04
N LEU A 78 -10.56 -23.50 -19.79
CA LEU A 78 -11.04 -24.42 -20.84
C LEU A 78 -12.35 -23.95 -21.49
N VAL A 79 -13.14 -23.14 -20.77
CA VAL A 79 -14.41 -22.58 -21.28
C VAL A 79 -14.26 -21.13 -21.75
N THR A 80 -13.09 -20.52 -21.58
CA THR A 80 -12.83 -19.16 -22.03
C THR A 80 -12.74 -19.12 -23.56
N VAL A 81 -13.67 -18.41 -24.18
CA VAL A 81 -13.80 -18.33 -25.64
C VAL A 81 -12.73 -17.42 -26.28
N SER A 82 -12.24 -16.43 -25.52
CA SER A 82 -11.23 -15.48 -25.98
C SER A 82 -9.81 -15.95 -25.65
N LYS A 83 -8.97 -16.13 -26.66
CA LYS A 83 -7.53 -16.38 -26.43
C LYS A 83 -6.89 -15.18 -25.73
N PRO A 84 -6.17 -15.36 -24.61
CA PRO A 84 -5.48 -14.25 -23.95
C PRO A 84 -4.40 -13.69 -24.88
N VAL A 85 -4.38 -12.36 -25.02
CA VAL A 85 -3.36 -11.62 -25.78
C VAL A 85 -2.64 -10.72 -24.81
N ILE A 86 -1.32 -10.88 -24.72
CA ILE A 86 -0.46 -10.01 -23.92
C ILE A 86 -0.01 -8.86 -24.83
N TYR A 87 -0.39 -7.63 -24.46
CA TYR A 87 0.10 -6.42 -25.12
C TYR A 87 1.41 -6.02 -24.47
N ILE A 88 2.50 -6.13 -25.22
CA ILE A 88 3.87 -5.91 -24.75
C ILE A 88 4.70 -5.26 -25.85
N SER A 89 5.53 -4.29 -25.47
CA SER A 89 6.47 -3.61 -26.36
C SER A 89 7.73 -4.45 -26.60
N ILE A 90 8.49 -4.11 -27.63
CA ILE A 90 9.77 -4.78 -27.93
C ILE A 90 10.77 -4.62 -26.76
N GLU A 91 10.79 -3.45 -26.11
CA GLU A 91 11.67 -3.18 -24.97
C GLU A 91 11.33 -4.08 -23.77
N GLU A 92 10.04 -4.22 -23.45
CA GLU A 92 9.59 -5.11 -22.38
C GLU A 92 9.88 -6.59 -22.71
N ILE A 93 9.79 -7.01 -23.99
CA ILE A 93 10.20 -8.37 -24.41
C ILE A 93 11.68 -8.60 -24.15
N ILE A 94 12.54 -7.68 -24.59
CA ILE A 94 14.00 -7.80 -24.43
C ILE A 94 14.37 -7.83 -22.94
N SER A 95 13.78 -6.94 -22.14
CA SER A 95 14.03 -6.86 -20.70
C SER A 95 13.59 -8.15 -19.99
N THR A 96 12.36 -8.60 -20.26
CA THR A 96 11.82 -9.84 -19.68
C THR A 96 12.67 -11.05 -20.07
N HIS A 97 13.07 -11.17 -21.34
CA HIS A 97 13.88 -12.28 -21.81
C HIS A 97 15.28 -12.28 -21.19
N SER A 98 15.90 -11.09 -21.05
CA SER A 98 17.21 -10.95 -20.42
C SER A 98 17.17 -11.41 -18.96
N LEU A 99 16.13 -11.00 -18.21
CA LEU A 99 15.93 -11.42 -16.82
C LEU A 99 15.76 -12.95 -16.69
N LEU A 100 15.04 -13.58 -17.63
CA LEU A 100 14.89 -15.04 -17.65
C LEU A 100 16.21 -15.77 -17.89
N LEU A 101 17.07 -15.25 -18.77
CA LEU A 101 18.38 -15.83 -19.04
C LEU A 101 19.36 -15.65 -17.87
N GLU A 102 19.26 -14.53 -17.14
CA GLU A 102 20.10 -14.26 -15.97
C GLU A 102 19.83 -15.24 -14.81
N HIS A 103 18.58 -15.68 -14.65
CA HIS A 103 18.13 -16.54 -13.56
C HIS A 103 17.77 -17.97 -14.00
N GLN A 104 18.33 -18.41 -15.12
CA GLN A 104 18.14 -19.77 -15.65
C GLN A 104 19.02 -20.80 -14.93
#